data_AF-A0A971XWS7-F1
#
_entry.id   AF-A0A971XWS7-F1
#
_cell.length_a   1.000
_cell.length_b   1.000
_cell.length_c   1.000
_cell.angle_alpha   90.00
_cell.angle_beta   90.00
_cell.angle_gamma   90.00
#
_symmetry.space_group_name_H-M   'P 1'
#
loop_
_entity.id
_entity.type
_entity.pdbx_description
1 polymer ?
#
loop_
_entity_poly.entity_id
_entity_poly.type
_entity_poly.pdbx_seq_one_letter_code
_entity_poly.pdbx_strand_id
1 'polypeptide(L)'
;AIVDAAGIAKGSFYQYFEDKKDLFKYIIGLIAERKIEYINQDMMRHMQDYTFFQLLRELYLSGIRFAKENPRLLAIGMQLLNNPELYYEVIGEHRDTTNEFYERLVEKAMADQELDPKIDIKVAARVLAGLSYSMVDLVYEDGKLDFDDMAIVDKMLYVVENGIKRKLQD
;
A
#
# COMPACT_ATOMS: atom_id res chain seq x y z
N ALA A 1 -1.85 24.44 -20.41
CA ALA A 1 -2.29 24.23 -19.02
C ALA A 1 -1.12 23.91 -18.09
N ILE A 2 -0.50 22.71 -18.14
CA ILE A 2 0.60 22.32 -17.21
C ILE A 2 1.81 23.27 -17.31
N VAL A 3 2.37 23.43 -18.53
CA VAL A 3 3.55 24.28 -18.75
C VAL A 3 3.28 25.76 -18.46
N ASP A 4 2.07 26.23 -18.75
CA ASP A 4 1.66 27.62 -18.48
C ASP A 4 1.54 27.86 -16.97
N ALA A 5 0.96 26.92 -16.22
CA ALA A 5 0.85 27.00 -14.77
C ALA A 5 2.22 26.88 -14.07
N ALA A 6 3.15 26.12 -14.65
CA ALA A 6 4.52 25.99 -14.17
C ALA A 6 5.45 27.13 -14.63
N GLY A 7 4.99 28.03 -15.52
CA GLY A 7 5.81 29.11 -16.05
C GLY A 7 7.00 28.65 -16.91
N ILE A 8 6.92 27.46 -17.52
CA ILE A 8 7.98 26.88 -18.34
C ILE A 8 7.60 26.82 -19.82
N ALA A 9 8.60 26.78 -20.70
CA ALA A 9 8.37 26.53 -22.12
C ALA A 9 7.99 25.06 -22.38
N LYS A 10 7.23 24.80 -23.45
CA LYS A 10 6.86 23.42 -23.86
C LYS A 10 8.08 22.52 -24.07
N GLY A 11 9.15 23.05 -24.66
CA GLY A 11 10.39 22.30 -24.88
C GLY A 11 11.03 21.80 -23.57
N SER A 12 10.94 22.59 -22.49
CA SER A 12 11.47 22.21 -21.18
C SER A 12 10.70 21.05 -20.56
N PHE A 13 9.40 20.91 -20.81
CA PHE A 13 8.63 19.76 -20.34
C PHE A 13 9.15 18.45 -20.94
N TYR A 14 9.32 18.44 -22.27
CA TYR A 14 9.74 17.24 -23.01
C TYR A 14 11.21 16.87 -22.80
N GLN A 15 11.97 17.67 -22.05
CA GLN A 15 13.31 17.26 -21.56
C GLN A 15 13.23 16.30 -20.38
N TYR A 16 12.14 16.32 -19.61
CA TYR A 16 11.97 15.48 -18.42
C TYR A 16 10.95 14.36 -18.62
N PHE A 17 9.91 14.61 -19.42
CA PHE A 17 8.81 13.67 -19.59
C PHE A 17 8.46 13.47 -21.06
N GLU A 18 8.32 12.22 -21.48
CA GLU A 18 7.92 11.89 -22.86
C GLU A 18 6.51 12.40 -23.17
N ASP A 19 5.60 12.25 -22.21
CA ASP A 19 4.22 12.71 -22.31
C ASP A 19 3.62 13.00 -20.91
N LYS A 20 2.31 13.24 -20.85
CA LYS A 20 1.61 13.49 -19.58
C LYS A 20 1.48 12.24 -18.71
N LYS A 21 1.48 11.05 -19.32
CA LYS A 21 1.38 9.78 -18.62
C LYS A 21 2.69 9.49 -17.90
N ASP A 22 3.82 9.77 -18.53
CA ASP A 22 5.15 9.69 -17.91
C ASP A 22 5.26 10.61 -16.68
N LEU A 23 4.83 11.87 -16.80
CA LEU A 23 4.70 12.77 -15.64
C LEU A 23 3.78 12.16 -14.56
N PHE A 24 2.66 11.56 -14.94
CA PHE A 24 1.75 10.95 -13.97
C PHE A 24 2.40 9.78 -13.23
N LYS A 25 3.11 8.88 -13.93
CA LYS A 25 3.88 7.79 -13.32
C LYS A 25 4.92 8.32 -12.33
N TYR A 26 5.66 9.36 -12.71
CA TYR A 26 6.61 10.02 -11.82
C TYR A 26 5.94 10.55 -10.55
N ILE A 27 4.76 11.18 -10.65
CA ILE A 27 3.98 11.63 -9.49
C ILE A 27 3.55 10.44 -8.62
N ILE A 28 3.12 9.32 -9.19
CA ILE A 28 2.78 8.11 -8.42
C ILE A 28 4.01 7.57 -7.67
N GLY A 29 5.19 7.57 -8.30
CA GLY A 29 6.45 7.21 -7.65
C GLY A 29 6.73 8.09 -6.42
N LEU A 30 6.61 9.41 -6.56
CA LEU A 30 6.75 10.35 -5.44
C LEU A 30 5.72 10.12 -4.33
N ILE A 31 4.48 9.76 -4.69
CA ILE A 31 3.44 9.40 -3.71
C ILE A 31 3.84 8.14 -2.95
N ALA A 32 4.38 7.12 -3.63
CA ALA A 32 4.83 5.88 -3.01
C ALA A 32 6.02 6.12 -2.06
N GLU A 33 7.02 6.90 -2.48
CA GLU A 33 8.15 7.31 -1.63
C GLU A 33 7.66 8.05 -0.39
N ARG A 34 6.81 9.07 -0.57
CA ARG A 34 6.24 9.83 0.54
C ARG A 34 5.42 8.95 1.49
N LYS A 35 4.68 7.96 0.97
CA LYS A 35 3.89 7.02 1.78
C LYS A 35 4.79 6.13 2.64
N ILE A 36 5.96 5.70 2.14
CA ILE A 36 6.92 4.88 2.91
C ILE A 36 7.43 5.63 4.15
N GLU A 37 7.58 6.95 4.07
CA GLU A 37 8.01 7.78 5.20
C GLU A 37 7.03 7.78 6.38
N TYR A 38 5.74 7.44 6.15
CA TYR A 38 4.73 7.35 7.20
C TYR A 38 4.75 6.03 7.96
N ILE A 39 5.41 5.01 7.40
CA ILE A 39 5.59 3.72 8.08
C ILE A 39 6.46 3.96 9.31
N ASN A 40 6.04 3.39 10.45
CA ASN A 40 6.80 3.47 11.69
C ASN A 40 8.18 2.81 11.53
N GLN A 41 9.19 3.64 11.26
CA GLN A 41 10.55 3.20 10.98
C GLN A 41 11.20 2.49 12.17
N ASP A 42 10.85 2.87 13.40
CA ASP A 42 11.36 2.22 14.61
C ASP A 42 10.82 0.80 14.70
N MET A 43 9.51 0.63 14.53
CA MET A 43 8.87 -0.68 14.50
C MET A 43 9.39 -1.56 13.35
N MET A 44 9.68 -0.99 12.18
CA MET A 44 10.28 -1.75 11.07
C MET A 44 11.72 -2.17 11.35
N ARG A 45 12.52 -1.32 12.00
CA ARG A 45 13.89 -1.67 12.43
C ARG A 45 13.91 -2.72 13.53
N HIS A 46 12.83 -2.80 14.30
CA HIS A 46 12.68 -3.72 15.42
C HIS A 46 11.57 -4.74 15.15
N MET A 47 11.36 -5.09 13.87
CA MET A 47 10.22 -5.90 13.46
C MET A 47 10.18 -7.27 14.15
N GLN A 48 11.33 -7.82 14.56
CA GLN A 48 11.41 -9.07 15.32
C GLN A 48 10.69 -9.02 16.68
N ASP A 49 10.50 -7.83 17.26
CA ASP A 49 9.86 -7.66 18.56
C ASP A 49 8.32 -7.62 18.46
N TYR A 50 7.78 -7.69 17.24
CA TYR A 50 6.36 -7.58 16.94
C TYR A 50 5.86 -8.80 16.18
N THR A 51 4.61 -9.18 16.48
CA THR A 51 3.89 -10.20 15.72
C THR A 51 3.60 -9.70 14.31
N PHE A 52 3.43 -10.64 13.38
CA PHE A 52 3.02 -10.37 12.01
C PHE A 52 1.77 -9.48 11.92
N PHE A 53 0.75 -9.78 12.73
CA PHE A 53 -0.51 -9.03 12.71
C PHE A 53 -0.36 -7.62 13.29
N GLN A 54 0.52 -7.41 14.27
CA GLN A 54 0.86 -6.07 14.74
C GLN A 54 1.55 -5.25 13.64
N LEU A 55 2.51 -5.86 12.92
CA LEU A 55 3.20 -5.20 11.79
C LEU A 55 2.23 -4.82 10.68
N LEU A 56 1.32 -5.72 10.30
CA LEU A 56 0.27 -5.40 9.33
C LEU A 56 -0.63 -4.27 9.80
N ARG A 57 -1.04 -4.28 11.08
CA ARG A 57 -1.90 -3.23 11.63
C ARG A 57 -1.23 -1.86 11.60
N GLU A 58 0.06 -1.78 11.94
CA GLU A 58 0.80 -0.53 11.85
C GLU A 58 0.94 -0.05 10.39
N LEU A 59 1.12 -0.96 9.44
CA LEU A 59 1.18 -0.61 8.02
C LEU A 59 -0.12 0.06 7.54
N TYR A 60 -1.28 -0.49 7.91
CA TYR A 60 -2.57 0.10 7.59
C TYR A 60 -2.79 1.44 8.31
N LEU A 61 -2.45 1.51 9.59
CA LEU A 61 -2.55 2.76 10.36
C LEU A 61 -1.67 3.86 9.75
N SER A 62 -0.46 3.52 9.32
CA SER A 62 0.46 4.42 8.61
C SER A 62 -0.14 4.92 7.31
N GLY A 63 -0.80 4.03 6.55
CA GLY A 63 -1.53 4.38 5.33
C GLY A 63 -2.67 5.36 5.58
N ILE A 64 -3.46 5.15 6.65
CA ILE A 64 -4.56 6.06 7.03
C ILE A 64 -4.00 7.42 7.46
N ARG A 65 -2.92 7.47 8.26
CA ARG A 65 -2.25 8.73 8.63
C ARG A 65 -1.79 9.48 7.39
N PHE A 66 -1.10 8.79 6.47
CA PHE A 66 -0.69 9.37 5.19
C PHE A 66 -1.88 9.97 4.43
N ALA A 67 -2.97 9.21 4.30
CA ALA A 67 -4.13 9.65 3.53
C ALA A 67 -4.82 10.87 4.16
N LYS A 68 -4.95 10.90 5.50
CA LYS A 68 -5.52 12.04 6.25
C LYS A 68 -4.67 13.30 6.15
N GLU A 69 -3.36 13.19 6.24
CA GLU A 69 -2.45 14.32 6.16
C GLU A 69 -2.20 14.80 4.72
N ASN A 70 -2.50 13.97 3.71
CA ASN A 70 -2.21 14.27 2.30
C ASN A 70 -3.44 14.04 1.38
N PRO A 71 -4.58 14.73 1.60
CA PRO A 71 -5.81 14.49 0.84
C PRO A 71 -5.68 14.72 -0.67
N ARG A 72 -4.78 15.61 -1.11
CA ARG A 72 -4.49 15.82 -2.53
C ARG A 72 -3.76 14.62 -3.16
N LEU A 73 -2.83 14.00 -2.43
CA LEU A 73 -2.10 12.83 -2.91
C LEU A 73 -3.01 11.60 -2.91
N LEU A 74 -3.87 11.47 -1.89
CA LEU A 74 -4.93 10.47 -1.86
C LEU A 74 -5.81 10.54 -3.10
N ALA A 75 -6.31 11.74 -3.45
CA ALA A 75 -7.16 11.92 -4.62
C ALA A 75 -6.49 11.46 -5.94
N ILE A 76 -5.18 11.70 -6.09
CA ILE A 76 -4.41 11.21 -7.24
C ILE A 76 -4.30 9.68 -7.21
N GLY A 77 -4.02 9.09 -6.05
CA GLY A 77 -4.01 7.64 -5.86
C GLY A 77 -5.35 6.98 -6.21
N MET A 78 -6.47 7.60 -5.79
CA MET A 78 -7.82 7.13 -6.13
C MET A 78 -8.11 7.21 -7.63
N GLN A 79 -7.58 8.22 -8.33
CA GLN A 79 -7.68 8.27 -9.79
C GLN A 79 -6.95 7.12 -10.48
N LEU A 80 -5.80 6.69 -9.93
CA LEU A 80 -5.10 5.49 -10.41
C LEU A 80 -5.94 4.24 -10.17
N LEU A 81 -6.46 4.04 -8.95
CA LEU A 81 -7.25 2.85 -8.60
C LEU A 81 -8.53 2.72 -9.45
N ASN A 82 -9.19 3.84 -9.75
CA ASN A 82 -10.40 3.89 -10.57
C ASN A 82 -10.14 3.74 -12.08
N ASN A 83 -8.89 3.55 -12.50
CA ASN A 83 -8.52 3.38 -13.91
C ASN A 83 -7.71 2.09 -14.10
N PRO A 84 -8.37 0.94 -14.35
CA PRO A 84 -7.72 -0.37 -14.38
C PRO A 84 -6.56 -0.46 -15.38
N GLU A 85 -6.69 0.13 -16.56
CA GLU A 85 -5.62 0.11 -17.59
C GLU A 85 -4.37 0.83 -17.10
N LEU A 86 -4.54 2.04 -16.57
CA LEU A 86 -3.45 2.83 -16.02
C LEU A 86 -2.87 2.18 -14.75
N TYR A 87 -3.74 1.60 -13.90
CA TYR A 87 -3.35 0.84 -12.73
C TYR A 87 -2.42 -0.32 -13.08
N TYR A 88 -2.79 -1.17 -14.05
CA TYR A 88 -1.94 -2.29 -14.45
C TYR A 88 -0.61 -1.84 -15.07
N GLU A 89 -0.63 -0.74 -15.81
CA GLU A 89 0.59 -0.17 -16.39
C GLU A 89 1.54 0.34 -15.29
N VAL A 90 1.04 1.15 -14.34
CA VAL A 90 1.86 1.76 -13.29
C VAL A 90 2.24 0.76 -12.19
N ILE A 91 1.29 -0.05 -11.72
CA ILE A 91 1.56 -1.06 -10.69
C ILE A 91 2.37 -2.21 -11.27
N GLY A 92 2.22 -2.56 -12.55
CA GLY A 92 3.07 -3.56 -13.20
C GLY A 92 4.56 -3.26 -13.00
N GLU A 93 4.96 -1.99 -13.09
CA GLU A 93 6.33 -1.50 -12.89
C GLU A 93 6.78 -1.55 -11.40
N HIS A 94 5.85 -1.52 -10.44
CA HIS A 94 6.12 -1.53 -9.00
C HIS A 94 5.65 -2.79 -8.25
N ARG A 95 5.16 -3.79 -9.00
CA ARG A 95 4.52 -4.98 -8.46
C ARG A 95 5.49 -5.84 -7.68
N ASP A 96 6.73 -5.89 -8.15
CA ASP A 96 7.79 -6.69 -7.54
C ASP A 96 8.16 -6.12 -6.17
N THR A 97 8.36 -4.82 -6.04
CA THR A 97 8.69 -4.19 -4.75
C THR A 97 7.60 -4.36 -3.69
N THR A 98 6.32 -4.25 -4.07
CA THR A 98 5.20 -4.43 -3.13
C THR A 98 5.07 -5.90 -2.71
N ASN A 99 5.18 -6.83 -3.66
CA ASN A 99 5.13 -8.26 -3.34
C ASN A 99 6.32 -8.66 -2.47
N GLU A 100 7.54 -8.25 -2.82
CA GLU A 100 8.75 -8.51 -2.05
C GLU A 100 8.64 -7.99 -0.61
N PHE A 101 8.01 -6.84 -0.40
CA PHE A 101 7.75 -6.31 0.94
C PHE A 101 6.86 -7.24 1.76
N TYR A 102 5.72 -7.68 1.19
CA TYR A 102 4.84 -8.63 1.86
C TYR A 102 5.44 -10.03 2.00
N GLU A 103 6.22 -10.50 1.03
CA GLU A 103 6.94 -11.77 1.09
C GLU A 103 7.88 -11.79 2.31
N ARG A 104 8.66 -10.72 2.54
CA ARG A 104 9.52 -10.61 3.73
C ARG A 104 8.74 -10.69 5.06
N LEU A 105 7.57 -10.05 5.13
CA LEU A 105 6.72 -10.12 6.32
C LEU A 105 6.18 -11.52 6.56
N VAL A 106 5.75 -12.20 5.50
CA VAL A 106 5.24 -13.57 5.56
C VAL A 106 6.35 -14.56 5.90
N GLU A 107 7.55 -14.42 5.31
CA GLU A 107 8.73 -15.23 5.61
C GLU A 107 9.11 -15.15 7.09
N LYS A 108 9.19 -13.94 7.64
CA LYS A 108 9.40 -13.73 9.08
C LYS A 108 8.33 -14.46 9.90
N ALA A 109 7.06 -14.25 9.58
CA ALA A 109 5.95 -14.82 10.33
C ALA A 109 5.90 -16.36 10.27
N MET A 110 6.33 -16.94 9.16
CA MET A 110 6.52 -18.39 9.02
C MET A 110 7.67 -18.89 9.90
N ALA A 111 8.79 -18.16 9.93
CA ALA A 111 9.93 -18.48 10.80
C ALA A 111 9.57 -18.41 12.29
N ASP A 112 8.75 -17.42 12.67
CA ASP A 112 8.24 -17.24 14.03
C ASP A 112 7.06 -18.16 14.37
N GLN A 113 6.68 -19.04 13.43
CA GLN A 113 5.60 -20.02 13.57
C GLN A 113 4.21 -19.41 13.84
N GLU A 114 4.00 -18.15 13.44
CA GLU A 114 2.72 -17.43 13.58
C GLU A 114 1.70 -17.86 12.53
N LEU A 115 2.16 -18.27 11.34
CA LEU A 115 1.32 -18.64 10.19
C LEU A 115 1.21 -20.15 9.99
N ASP A 116 0.12 -20.59 9.36
CA ASP A 116 -0.06 -22.01 9.00
C ASP A 116 1.07 -22.44 8.04
N PRO A 117 1.85 -23.50 8.37
CA PRO A 117 2.97 -23.93 7.56
C PRO A 117 2.58 -24.44 6.15
N LYS A 118 1.29 -24.65 5.87
CA LYS A 118 0.77 -25.02 4.55
C LYS A 118 0.63 -23.85 3.59
N ILE A 119 0.81 -22.62 4.06
CA ILE A 119 0.63 -21.42 3.25
C ILE A 119 1.80 -21.25 2.29
N ASP A 120 1.48 -21.01 1.03
CA ASP A 120 2.48 -20.55 0.06
C ASP A 120 2.75 -19.04 0.26
N ILE A 121 4.03 -18.72 0.47
CA ILE A 121 4.49 -17.36 0.79
C ILE A 121 4.11 -16.37 -0.31
N LYS A 122 4.30 -16.74 -1.58
CA LYS A 122 4.05 -15.85 -2.73
C LYS A 122 2.57 -15.61 -2.95
N VAL A 123 1.74 -16.64 -2.75
CA VAL A 123 0.28 -16.52 -2.81
C VAL A 123 -0.20 -15.62 -1.68
N ALA A 124 0.24 -15.84 -0.44
CA ALA A 124 -0.15 -15.02 0.71
C ALA A 124 0.26 -13.55 0.50
N ALA A 125 1.49 -13.28 0.08
CA ALA A 125 1.97 -11.92 -0.17
C ALA A 125 1.13 -11.21 -1.25
N ARG A 126 0.81 -11.89 -2.35
CA ARG A 126 -0.06 -11.32 -3.40
C ARG A 126 -1.47 -11.04 -2.92
N VAL A 127 -2.05 -11.94 -2.12
CA VAL A 127 -3.39 -11.74 -1.53
C VAL A 127 -3.37 -10.55 -0.58
N LEU A 128 -2.36 -10.43 0.30
CA LEU A 128 -2.20 -9.30 1.21
C LEU A 128 -2.03 -7.97 0.47
N ALA A 129 -1.23 -7.95 -0.60
CA ALA A 129 -1.10 -6.79 -1.46
C ALA A 129 -2.45 -6.40 -2.09
N GLY A 130 -3.20 -7.37 -2.62
CA GLY A 130 -4.55 -7.17 -3.16
C GLY A 130 -5.53 -6.60 -2.14
N LEU A 131 -5.58 -7.20 -0.95
CA LEU A 131 -6.41 -6.74 0.17
C LEU A 131 -6.07 -5.31 0.58
N SER A 132 -4.79 -4.93 0.54
CA SER A 132 -4.37 -3.57 0.87
C SER A 132 -4.96 -2.51 -0.07
N TYR A 133 -5.21 -2.88 -1.33
CA TYR A 133 -5.92 -2.02 -2.27
C TYR A 133 -7.42 -1.99 -2.00
N SER A 134 -8.06 -3.15 -1.82
CA SER A 134 -9.49 -3.21 -1.48
C SER A 134 -9.83 -2.49 -0.16
N MET A 135 -8.89 -2.40 0.77
CA MET A 135 -9.05 -1.61 1.99
C MET A 135 -9.27 -0.13 1.70
N VAL A 136 -8.57 0.41 0.71
CA VAL A 136 -8.71 1.82 0.34
C VAL A 136 -10.13 2.10 -0.16
N ASP A 137 -10.70 1.18 -0.95
CA ASP A 137 -12.09 1.28 -1.42
C ASP A 137 -13.10 1.18 -0.27
N LEU A 138 -12.91 0.24 0.66
CA LEU A 138 -13.81 0.05 1.81
C LEU A 138 -13.77 1.21 2.80
N VAL A 139 -12.58 1.76 3.03
CA VAL A 139 -12.37 2.86 3.98
C VAL A 139 -12.84 4.20 3.38
N TYR A 140 -12.83 4.34 2.05
CA TYR A 140 -13.19 5.58 1.36
C TYR A 140 -14.53 5.50 0.61
N GLU A 141 -15.39 4.53 0.94
CA GLU A 141 -16.65 4.26 0.23
C GLU A 141 -17.59 5.48 0.23
N ASP A 142 -17.62 6.25 1.33
CA ASP A 142 -18.43 7.47 1.47
C ASP A 142 -17.72 8.76 1.01
N GLY A 143 -16.50 8.60 0.46
CA GLY A 143 -15.64 9.70 0.02
C GLY A 143 -14.94 10.46 1.14
N LYS A 144 -14.91 9.92 2.37
CA LYS A 144 -14.24 10.50 3.54
C LYS A 144 -13.34 9.47 4.23
N LEU A 145 -12.44 9.98 5.08
CA LEU A 145 -11.58 9.18 5.96
C LEU A 145 -11.94 9.55 7.40
N ASP A 146 -12.59 8.64 8.10
CA ASP A 146 -13.11 8.89 9.44
C ASP A 146 -12.33 8.10 10.51
N PHE A 147 -12.62 8.31 11.79
CA PHE A 147 -11.91 7.58 12.86
C PHE A 147 -12.36 6.12 12.98
N ASP A 148 -13.54 5.80 12.46
CA ASP A 148 -14.09 4.43 12.42
C ASP A 148 -13.38 3.54 11.39
N ASP A 149 -12.52 4.10 10.53
CA ASP A 149 -11.74 3.37 9.53
C ASP A 149 -10.83 2.30 10.17
N MET A 150 -10.33 2.55 11.38
CA MET A 150 -9.56 1.54 12.12
C MET A 150 -10.42 0.35 12.54
N ALA A 151 -11.73 0.54 12.76
CA ALA A 151 -12.63 -0.59 13.00
C ALA A 151 -12.80 -1.45 11.74
N ILE A 152 -12.75 -0.84 10.54
CA ILE A 152 -12.74 -1.57 9.26
C ILE A 152 -11.41 -2.33 9.10
N VAL A 153 -10.28 -1.69 9.38
CA VAL A 153 -8.95 -2.33 9.38
C VAL A 153 -8.94 -3.53 10.32
N ASP A 154 -9.41 -3.37 11.56
CA ASP A 154 -9.41 -4.44 12.56
C ASP A 154 -10.33 -5.61 12.11
N LYS A 155 -11.47 -5.33 11.48
CA LYS A 155 -12.35 -6.37 10.88
C LYS A 155 -11.68 -7.08 9.71
N MET A 156 -10.95 -6.38 8.85
CA MET A 156 -10.24 -7.03 7.75
C MET A 156 -9.09 -7.89 8.28
N LEU A 157 -8.31 -7.36 9.23
CA LEU A 157 -7.24 -8.11 9.88
C LEU A 157 -7.76 -9.36 10.57
N TYR A 158 -8.96 -9.30 11.17
CA TYR A 158 -9.61 -10.50 11.69
C TYR A 158 -9.84 -11.58 10.61
N VAL A 159 -10.30 -11.20 9.42
CA VAL A 159 -10.49 -12.15 8.29
C VAL A 159 -9.14 -12.73 7.85
N VAL A 160 -8.13 -11.88 7.70
CA VAL A 160 -6.77 -12.32 7.35
C VAL A 160 -6.25 -13.28 8.40
N GLU A 161 -6.22 -12.87 9.66
CA GLU A 161 -5.74 -13.65 10.79
C GLU A 161 -6.39 -15.03 10.86
N ASN A 162 -7.71 -15.11 10.78
CA ASN A 162 -8.39 -16.41 10.83
C ASN A 162 -8.23 -17.26 9.57
N GLY A 163 -7.81 -16.65 8.46
CA GLY A 163 -7.51 -17.34 7.20
C GLY A 163 -6.08 -17.89 7.13
N ILE A 164 -5.10 -17.25 7.78
CA ILE A 164 -3.68 -17.60 7.62
C ILE A 164 -2.94 -17.97 8.91
N LYS A 165 -3.50 -17.66 10.09
CA LYS A 165 -2.84 -17.93 11.37
C LYS A 165 -2.73 -19.43 11.61
N ARG A 166 -1.61 -19.85 12.21
CA ARG A 166 -1.45 -21.22 12.68
C ARG A 166 -2.51 -21.53 13.74
N LYS A 167 -3.33 -22.55 13.49
CA LYS A 167 -4.21 -23.10 14.51
C LYS A 167 -3.40 -24.05 15.38
N LEU A 168 -3.35 -23.80 16.68
CA LEU A 168 -2.90 -24.81 17.63
C LEU A 168 -3.90 -25.95 17.54
N GLN A 169 -3.43 -27.15 17.19
CA GLN A 169 -4.26 -28.35 17.34
C GLN A 169 -4.42 -28.58 18.85
N ASP A 170 -5.66 -28.63 19.31
CA ASP A 170 -6.00 -29.20 20.62
C ASP A 170 -5.65 -30.70 20.66
#